data_AF-A0A1V2PLX8-F1
#
_entry.id   AF-A0A1V2PLX8-F1
#
_cell.length_a   1.000
_cell.length_b   1.000
_cell.length_c   1.000
_cell.angle_alpha   90.00
_cell.angle_beta   90.00
_cell.angle_gamma   90.00
#
_symmetry.space_group_name_H-M   'P 1'
#
loop_
_entity.id
_entity.type
_entity.pdbx_description
1 polymer ?
#
loop_
_entity_poly.entity_id
_entity_poly.type
_entity_poly.pdbx_seq_one_letter_code
_entity_poly.pdbx_strand_id
1 'polypeptide(L)'
;MNGPDLPSPDELFDIDAWQYRWPTGAEKVELCRGVIVFTGQFDERDTVIAQRTYPGRHVVLNEDGGVEIHPAGENPPRSILEAVLEG
;
A
#
# COMPACT_ATOMS: atom_id res chain seq x y z
N MET A 1 -1.92 3.36 16.01
CA MET A 1 -1.39 2.12 16.61
C MET A 1 -1.33 1.12 15.48
N ASN A 2 -0.13 0.68 15.10
CA ASN A 2 0.05 -0.30 14.03
C ASN A 2 -0.65 -1.58 14.47
N GLY A 3 -1.56 -2.09 13.64
CA GLY A 3 -2.44 -3.19 13.97
C GLY A 3 -1.71 -4.51 14.23
N PRO A 4 -2.47 -5.55 14.60
CA PRO A 4 -1.90 -6.81 15.07
C PRO A 4 -0.96 -7.44 14.03
N ASP A 5 0.04 -8.17 14.54
CA ASP A 5 0.92 -9.00 13.71
C ASP A 5 0.09 -10.00 12.88
N LEU A 6 0.64 -10.42 11.73
CA LEU A 6 -0.02 -11.45 10.93
C LEU A 6 -0.15 -12.74 11.76
N PRO A 7 -1.26 -13.48 11.65
CA PRO A 7 -1.35 -14.82 12.20
C PRO A 7 -0.21 -15.71 11.68
N SER A 8 0.19 -16.70 12.49
CA SER A 8 1.13 -17.75 12.04
C SER A 8 0.57 -18.42 10.76
N PRO A 9 1.41 -19.00 9.87
CA PRO A 9 0.91 -19.74 8.70
C PRO A 9 -0.12 -20.83 9.02
N ASP A 10 -0.17 -21.30 10.26
CA ASP A 10 -1.06 -22.34 10.78
C ASP A 10 -2.38 -21.78 11.34
N GLU A 11 -2.50 -20.45 11.42
CA GLU A 11 -3.66 -19.74 11.94
C GLU A 11 -4.50 -19.13 10.81
N LEU A 12 -5.83 -19.13 10.98
CA LEU A 12 -6.73 -18.56 9.99
C LEU A 12 -6.66 -17.04 10.02
N PHE A 13 -6.69 -16.44 8.82
CA PHE A 13 -6.90 -15.00 8.64
C PHE A 13 -8.36 -14.68 8.96
N ASP A 14 -8.62 -14.09 10.13
CA ASP A 14 -9.97 -13.60 10.44
C ASP A 14 -10.30 -12.33 9.65
N ILE A 15 -11.57 -11.95 9.66
CA ILE A 15 -12.05 -10.81 8.87
C ILE A 15 -11.44 -9.48 9.33
N ASP A 16 -11.09 -9.35 10.61
CA ASP A 16 -10.52 -8.12 11.17
C ASP A 16 -9.05 -8.00 10.76
N ALA A 17 -8.28 -9.08 10.84
CA ALA A 17 -6.94 -9.19 10.29
C ALA A 17 -6.94 -8.97 8.77
N TRP A 18 -7.93 -9.54 8.06
CA TRP A 18 -8.13 -9.36 6.60
C TRP A 18 -8.37 -7.91 6.22
N GLN A 19 -9.30 -7.23 6.88
CA GLN A 19 -9.61 -5.82 6.60
C GLN A 19 -8.46 -4.89 6.98
N TYR A 20 -7.67 -5.23 8.01
CA TYR A 20 -6.52 -4.44 8.44
C TYR A 20 -5.32 -4.59 7.48
N ARG A 21 -5.07 -5.79 6.97
CA ARG A 21 -3.82 -6.12 6.23
C ARG A 21 -3.97 -6.15 4.72
N TRP A 22 -5.16 -6.44 4.20
CA TRP A 22 -5.37 -6.50 2.75
C TRP A 22 -6.13 -5.27 2.24
N PRO A 23 -5.58 -4.51 1.29
CA PRO A 23 -6.13 -3.23 0.83
C PRO A 23 -7.46 -3.29 0.05
N THR A 24 -8.18 -4.41 0.01
CA THR A 24 -9.31 -4.55 -0.93
C THR A 24 -10.61 -3.89 -0.47
N GLY A 25 -10.71 -3.42 0.79
CA GLY A 25 -12.00 -3.04 1.37
C GLY A 25 -12.12 -1.69 2.06
N ALA A 26 -11.11 -1.18 2.77
CA ALA A 26 -11.39 -0.16 3.79
C ALA A 26 -11.33 1.29 3.29
N GLU A 27 -10.38 1.64 2.43
CA GLU A 27 -10.33 2.98 1.85
C GLU A 27 -10.13 2.91 0.34
N LYS A 28 -10.91 3.73 -0.36
CA LYS A 28 -11.12 3.72 -1.80
C LYS A 28 -9.79 3.74 -2.56
N VAL A 29 -9.60 2.76 -3.45
CA VAL A 29 -8.47 2.73 -4.38
C VAL A 29 -8.68 3.78 -5.47
N GLU A 30 -7.83 4.79 -5.51
CA GLU A 30 -7.86 5.83 -6.56
C GLU A 30 -6.71 5.66 -7.54
N LEU A 31 -6.95 6.01 -8.81
CA LEU A 31 -5.91 6.01 -9.83
C LEU A 31 -5.51 7.47 -10.12
N CYS A 32 -4.29 7.85 -9.77
CA CYS A 32 -3.76 9.19 -10.02
C CYS A 32 -2.62 9.12 -11.03
N ARG A 33 -2.83 9.66 -12.25
CA ARG A 33 -1.83 9.62 -13.35
C ARG A 33 -1.25 8.22 -13.62
N GLY A 34 -2.05 7.16 -13.45
CA GLY A 34 -1.63 5.77 -13.67
C GLY A 34 -1.01 5.07 -12.44
N VAL A 35 -0.93 5.77 -11.31
CA VAL A 35 -0.49 5.24 -10.00
C VAL A 35 -1.72 4.84 -9.18
N ILE A 36 -1.69 3.64 -8.60
CA ILE A 36 -2.74 3.16 -7.71
C ILE A 36 -2.46 3.70 -6.31
N VAL A 37 -3.42 4.37 -5.70
CA VAL A 37 -3.28 5.04 -4.40
C VAL A 37 -4.24 4.42 -3.40
N PHE A 38 -3.72 4.05 -2.24
CA PHE A 38 -4.45 3.58 -1.07
C PHE A 38 -4.26 4.59 0.07
N THR A 39 -5.34 5.18 0.57
CA THR A 39 -5.32 5.95 1.81
C THR A 39 -5.49 5.01 3.00
N GLY A 40 -4.87 5.30 4.13
CA GLY A 40 -4.95 4.41 5.29
C GLY A 40 -3.83 4.61 6.28
N GLN A 41 -3.61 3.59 7.13
CA GLN A 41 -2.55 3.56 8.13
C GLN A 41 -1.69 2.32 7.90
N PHE A 42 -0.95 2.32 6.79
CA PHE A 42 -0.05 1.26 6.38
C PHE A 42 1.34 1.42 7.01
N ASP A 43 2.07 0.31 7.10
CA ASP A 43 3.46 0.27 7.55
C ASP A 43 4.38 -0.47 6.56
N GLU A 44 5.69 -0.50 6.86
CA GLU A 44 6.70 -1.14 6.00
C GLU A 44 6.37 -2.62 5.69
N ARG A 45 5.69 -3.34 6.58
CA ARG A 45 5.33 -4.75 6.36
C ARG A 45 4.27 -4.87 5.27
N ASP A 46 3.35 -3.92 5.20
CA ASP A 46 2.33 -3.87 4.16
C ASP A 46 2.96 -3.58 2.79
N THR A 47 4.07 -2.83 2.74
CA THR A 47 4.81 -2.61 1.49
C THR A 47 5.39 -3.90 0.91
N VAL A 48 5.88 -4.80 1.77
CA VAL A 48 6.40 -6.11 1.35
C VAL A 48 5.29 -6.97 0.77
N ILE A 49 4.10 -6.91 1.36
CA ILE A 49 2.91 -7.61 0.85
C ILE A 49 2.49 -7.01 -0.49
N ALA A 50 2.37 -5.68 -0.58
CA ALA A 50 2.03 -4.98 -1.81
C ALA A 50 3.03 -5.31 -2.93
N GLN A 51 4.32 -5.39 -2.63
CA GLN A 51 5.35 -5.73 -3.60
C GLN A 51 5.19 -7.15 -4.17
N ARG A 52 4.71 -8.11 -3.36
CA ARG A 52 4.39 -9.47 -3.79
C ARG A 52 3.12 -9.52 -4.64
N THR A 53 2.13 -8.71 -4.28
CA THR A 53 0.85 -8.60 -5.00
C THR A 53 1.00 -7.94 -6.37
N TYR A 54 1.90 -6.94 -6.47
CA TYR A 54 2.16 -6.17 -7.68
C TYR A 54 3.61 -6.37 -8.17
N PRO A 55 3.93 -7.54 -8.73
CA PRO A 55 5.30 -7.85 -9.14
C PRO A 55 5.80 -6.89 -10.22
N GLY A 56 7.05 -6.42 -10.07
CA GLY A 56 7.71 -5.50 -10.99
C GLY A 56 7.27 -4.03 -10.87
N ARG A 57 6.27 -3.73 -10.03
CA ARG A 57 5.87 -2.37 -9.70
C ARG A 57 6.69 -1.83 -8.53
N HIS A 58 6.73 -0.51 -8.41
CA HIS A 58 7.36 0.17 -7.30
C HIS A 58 6.33 0.53 -6.24
N VAL A 59 6.64 0.28 -4.97
CA VAL A 59 5.76 0.59 -3.84
C VAL A 59 6.35 1.76 -3.05
N VAL A 60 5.53 2.78 -2.80
CA VAL A 60 5.89 3.93 -1.94
C VAL A 60 4.98 3.91 -0.72
N LEU A 61 5.57 4.08 0.46
CA LEU A 61 4.87 4.36 1.71
C LEU A 61 5.01 5.85 2.00
N ASN A 62 3.89 6.55 2.10
CA ASN A 62 3.83 7.98 2.37
C ASN A 62 3.92 8.25 3.88
N GLU A 63 4.34 9.46 4.26
CA GLU A 63 4.46 9.86 5.67
C GLU A 63 3.12 9.86 6.41
N ASP A 64 2.00 10.05 5.70
CA ASP A 64 0.64 10.02 6.24
C ASP A 64 0.11 8.59 6.46
N GLY A 65 0.88 7.58 6.08
CA GLY A 65 0.51 6.16 6.16
C GLY A 65 -0.21 5.64 4.92
N GLY A 66 -0.31 6.41 3.84
CA GLY A 66 -0.82 5.94 2.54
C GLY A 66 0.19 5.08 1.77
N VAL A 67 -0.29 4.23 0.87
CA VAL A 67 0.55 3.42 -0.02
C VAL A 67 0.25 3.72 -1.49
N GLU A 68 1.30 3.85 -2.30
CA GLU A 68 1.21 4.08 -3.73
C GLU A 68 1.89 2.97 -4.51
N ILE A 69 1.23 2.47 -5.56
CA ILE A 69 1.75 1.43 -6.45
C ILE A 69 2.00 2.03 -7.84
N HIS A 70 3.26 2.30 -8.11
CA HIS A 70 3.75 2.94 -9.32
C HIS A 70 4.04 1.91 -10.41
N PRO A 71 3.89 2.27 -11.69
CA PRO A 71 4.42 1.47 -12.79
C PRO A 71 5.92 1.17 -12.61
N ALA A 72 6.39 0.11 -13.26
CA ALA A 72 7.82 -0.17 -13.36
C ALA A 72 8.56 1.00 -14.03
N GLY A 73 9.81 1.26 -13.64
CA GLY A 73 10.65 2.31 -14.23
C GLY A 73 12.04 2.36 -13.60
N GLU A 74 12.96 3.08 -14.24
CA GLU A 74 14.34 3.23 -13.73
C GLU A 74 14.49 4.37 -12.72
N ASN A 75 13.55 5.31 -12.70
CA ASN A 75 13.57 6.40 -11.75
C ASN A 75 13.10 5.92 -10.38
N PRO A 76 13.70 6.41 -9.28
CA PRO A 76 13.20 6.13 -7.95
C PRO A 76 11.75 6.62 -7.85
N PRO A 77 10.86 5.83 -7.24
CA PRO A 77 9.47 6.21 -7.11
C PRO A 77 9.37 7.39 -6.14
N ARG A 78 8.71 8.46 -6.58
CA ARG A 78 8.37 9.64 -5.79
C ARG A 78 6.86 9.64 -5.56
N SER A 79 6.39 10.14 -4.41
CA SER A 79 4.96 10.27 -4.16
C SER A 79 4.24 11.02 -5.30
N ILE A 80 3.18 10.41 -5.83
CA ILE A 80 2.35 11.03 -6.86
C ILE A 80 1.51 12.16 -6.29
N LEU A 81 1.15 12.08 -5.00
CA LEU A 81 0.39 13.12 -4.33
C LEU A 81 1.22 14.39 -4.17
N GLU A 82 2.49 14.27 -3.77
CA GLU A 82 3.43 15.41 -3.77
C GLU A 82 3.59 16.01 -5.17
N ALA A 83 3.82 15.17 -6.18
CA ALA A 83 4.03 15.61 -7.55
C ALA A 83 2.80 16.29 -8.17
N VAL A 84 1.59 16.01 -7.66
CA VAL A 84 0.36 16.68 -8.05
C VAL A 84 0.18 18.01 -7.30
N LEU A 85 0.60 18.11 -6.03
CA LEU A 85 0.52 19.35 -5.26
C LEU A 85 1.50 20.43 -5.73
N GLU A 86 2.62 20.04 -6.35
CA GLU A 86 3.65 20.95 -6.86
C GLU A 86 3.36 21.54 -8.25
N GLY A 87 2.36 21.04 -8.98
CA GLY A 87 2.07 21.41 -10.37
C GLY A 87 0.72 22.09 -10.56
#